data_AF-A0A969T513-F1
#
_entry.id   AF-A0A969T513-F1
#
_cell.length_a   1.000
_cell.length_b   1.000
_cell.length_c   1.000
_cell.angle_alpha   90.00
_cell.angle_beta   90.00
_cell.angle_gamma   90.00
#
_symmetry.space_group_name_H-M   'P 1'
#
loop_
_entity.id
_entity.type
_entity.pdbx_description
1 polymer ?
#
loop_
_entity_poly.entity_id
_entity_poly.type
_entity_poly.pdbx_seq_one_letter_code
_entity_poly.pdbx_strand_id
1 'polypeptide(L)'
;MGVSTYRAYEFLKGRESKTVIVAILDNGAEFTHEDLQGQYWINEDEISGNGIDDDNNGYIDDIHGWNFLGNQKGENIKRETTELTRIFARLREKYASRGLSVLNKEDSLEYVYYQDIKDTYEKEIQKKNDDIRFYKFLIANYKSAFTLLTEYFGHSNFNMDSILSVNSTNTSLAAAKKFMLGAIELKFDDKSLEGIVKNMEQDFETRLNPFFNVREEIVGDDPADLSDSIYGNNMVNAMSPYHGTGVAGTVAALWNESKVSGIVKNVKLMILRVLPNGDERDKDVALAIKYAVRNGADIINCSFGKMYSSHPEFVQHAIKEAERAGVLIVHAAGNDSKNNDSIPTYPTGCYQDGSRAKNWLSVGATGMRENEMMIAQFSNYGKSTVDVFAPGVDIKSCALGSKYDWASGTSTAAPVVAGIAAVLKSYFPKLKAEWLKEIIIQSVYKPKIKQVYLPSTKRFVSFENLSVSGGIVNLYKAILLAESKYAD
;
A
#
# COMPACT_ATOMS: atom_id res chain seq x y z
N MET A 1 -2.26 -11.59 -18.70
CA MET A 1 -1.06 -10.72 -18.68
C MET A 1 -0.23 -11.07 -17.45
N GLY A 2 1.08 -10.89 -17.50
CA GLY A 2 1.98 -11.22 -16.39
C GLY A 2 3.39 -10.74 -16.70
N VAL A 3 4.34 -10.95 -15.78
CA VAL A 3 5.69 -10.36 -15.88
C VAL A 3 6.75 -11.32 -16.46
N SER A 4 6.32 -12.45 -17.04
CA SER A 4 7.19 -13.47 -17.64
C SER A 4 8.19 -14.13 -16.68
N THR A 5 7.83 -14.30 -15.40
CA THR A 5 8.69 -14.86 -14.33
C THR A 5 9.22 -16.26 -14.65
N TYR A 6 8.37 -17.20 -15.07
CA TYR A 6 8.83 -18.56 -15.40
C TYR A 6 9.85 -18.58 -16.54
N ARG A 7 9.59 -17.82 -17.61
CA ARG A 7 10.52 -17.71 -18.74
C ARG A 7 11.87 -17.10 -18.32
N ALA A 8 11.84 -16.13 -17.40
CA ALA A 8 13.05 -15.55 -16.82
C ALA A 8 13.89 -16.59 -16.06
N TYR A 9 13.27 -17.41 -15.21
CA TYR A 9 14.03 -18.43 -14.46
C TYR A 9 14.52 -19.59 -15.32
N GLU A 10 13.79 -19.97 -16.39
CA GLU A 10 14.32 -20.92 -17.37
C GLU A 10 15.59 -20.38 -18.05
N PHE A 11 15.64 -19.09 -18.36
CA PHE A 11 16.83 -18.45 -18.94
C PHE A 11 18.00 -18.33 -17.95
N LEU A 12 17.70 -18.10 -16.67
CA LEU A 12 18.70 -17.98 -15.60
C LEU A 12 19.15 -19.33 -15.02
N LYS A 13 18.61 -20.45 -15.54
CA LYS A 13 18.91 -21.79 -15.03
C LYS A 13 20.41 -22.07 -15.04
N GLY A 14 20.94 -22.55 -13.91
CA GLY A 14 22.36 -22.88 -13.73
C GLY A 14 23.27 -21.68 -13.47
N ARG A 15 22.73 -20.45 -13.40
CA ARG A 15 23.51 -19.26 -13.05
C ARG A 15 23.48 -19.01 -11.55
N GLU A 16 24.60 -18.56 -11.02
CA GLU A 16 24.70 -18.15 -9.62
C GLU A 16 24.02 -16.79 -9.40
N SER A 17 23.44 -16.62 -8.21
CA SER A 17 22.79 -15.38 -7.79
C SER A 17 23.26 -15.01 -6.39
N LYS A 18 23.27 -13.71 -6.08
CA LYS A 18 23.60 -13.18 -4.75
C LYS A 18 22.32 -12.88 -3.98
N THR A 19 22.36 -13.08 -2.68
CA THR A 19 21.26 -12.68 -1.79
C THR A 19 21.12 -11.16 -1.82
N VAL A 20 19.90 -10.69 -1.97
CA VAL A 20 19.52 -9.27 -2.00
C VAL A 20 18.68 -8.95 -0.78
N ILE A 21 18.88 -7.80 -0.16
CA ILE A 21 18.03 -7.35 0.94
C ILE A 21 16.94 -6.43 0.39
N VAL A 22 15.67 -6.80 0.62
CA VAL A 22 14.51 -5.97 0.28
C VAL A 22 13.85 -5.52 1.59
N ALA A 23 13.89 -4.22 1.86
CA ALA A 23 13.13 -3.65 2.97
C ALA A 23 11.67 -3.47 2.58
N ILE A 24 10.76 -3.97 3.42
CA ILE A 24 9.32 -3.82 3.30
C ILE A 24 8.87 -2.79 4.34
N LEU A 25 8.63 -1.56 3.90
CA LEU A 25 8.04 -0.53 4.74
C LEU A 25 6.54 -0.71 4.66
N ASP A 26 5.96 -1.29 5.70
CA ASP A 26 4.54 -1.61 5.73
C ASP A 26 3.95 -1.59 7.16
N ASN A 27 2.89 -2.35 7.43
CA ASN A 27 2.31 -2.53 8.74
C ASN A 27 2.91 -3.73 9.50
N GLY A 28 4.06 -4.24 9.06
CA GLY A 28 4.73 -5.42 9.62
C GLY A 28 4.56 -6.69 8.79
N ALA A 29 5.01 -7.84 9.29
CA ALA A 29 4.81 -9.15 8.64
C ALA A 29 4.66 -10.30 9.66
N GLU A 30 3.92 -11.34 9.29
CA GLU A 30 3.82 -12.59 10.07
C GLU A 30 5.00 -13.53 9.79
N PHE A 31 5.86 -13.75 10.79
CA PHE A 31 7.05 -14.60 10.66
C PHE A 31 6.78 -16.11 10.66
N THR A 32 5.57 -16.53 11.04
CA THR A 32 5.22 -17.96 11.15
C THR A 32 4.65 -18.54 9.85
N HIS A 33 4.50 -17.73 8.81
CA HIS A 33 3.95 -18.20 7.53
C HIS A 33 4.93 -19.18 6.86
N GLU A 34 4.47 -20.37 6.49
CA GLU A 34 5.31 -21.45 5.94
C GLU A 34 6.05 -21.04 4.66
N ASP A 35 5.37 -20.34 3.75
CA ASP A 35 5.95 -19.86 2.49
C ASP A 35 6.90 -18.66 2.62
N LEU A 36 7.10 -18.12 3.81
CA LEU A 36 8.06 -17.04 4.07
C LEU A 36 9.21 -17.49 4.98
N GLN A 37 9.24 -18.77 5.37
CA GLN A 37 10.30 -19.31 6.22
C GLN A 37 11.68 -19.15 5.56
N GLY A 38 12.63 -18.62 6.35
CA GLY A 38 13.99 -18.37 5.90
C GLY A 38 14.15 -17.19 4.93
N GLN A 39 13.06 -16.49 4.57
CA GLN A 39 13.12 -15.31 3.69
C GLN A 39 13.32 -14.00 4.45
N TYR A 40 13.20 -13.98 5.79
CA TYR A 40 13.42 -12.77 6.57
C TYR A 40 14.90 -12.46 6.75
N TRP A 41 15.24 -11.18 6.68
CA TRP A 41 16.55 -10.64 7.05
C TRP A 41 16.79 -10.87 8.54
N ILE A 42 18.04 -11.14 8.89
CA ILE A 42 18.49 -11.32 10.26
C ILE A 42 19.60 -10.30 10.47
N ASN A 43 19.48 -9.43 11.48
CA ASN A 43 20.62 -8.67 11.97
C ASN A 43 21.57 -9.65 12.67
N GLU A 44 22.68 -10.02 12.01
CA GLU A 44 23.65 -10.97 12.55
C GLU A 44 24.53 -10.36 13.65
N ASP A 45 24.51 -9.02 13.76
CA ASP A 45 25.26 -8.29 14.78
C ASP A 45 24.49 -8.18 16.11
N GLU A 46 23.25 -8.67 16.17
CA GLU A 46 22.37 -8.67 17.37
C GLU A 46 22.17 -10.06 17.99
N ILE A 47 22.08 -10.12 19.32
CA ILE A 47 21.76 -11.34 20.07
C ILE A 47 20.29 -11.31 20.49
N SER A 48 19.47 -12.08 19.79
CA SER A 48 18.02 -12.10 19.99
C SER A 48 17.56 -12.26 21.45
N GLY A 49 16.88 -11.22 21.94
CA GLY A 49 16.12 -11.24 23.19
C GLY A 49 16.97 -10.99 24.44
N ASN A 50 18.16 -10.41 24.29
CA ASN A 50 19.00 -10.06 25.44
C ASN A 50 18.66 -8.67 26.01
N GLY A 51 17.86 -7.86 25.32
CA GLY A 51 17.47 -6.51 25.73
C GLY A 51 18.59 -5.48 25.57
N ILE A 52 19.60 -5.76 24.74
CA ILE A 52 20.77 -4.93 24.48
C ILE A 52 20.78 -4.57 22.99
N ASP A 53 21.31 -3.40 22.68
CA ASP A 53 21.68 -3.00 21.32
C ASP A 53 23.15 -3.42 21.12
N ASP A 54 23.37 -4.65 20.64
CA ASP A 54 24.70 -5.26 20.58
C ASP A 54 25.58 -4.62 19.48
N ASP A 55 24.96 -4.16 18.40
CA ASP A 55 25.65 -3.53 17.26
C ASP A 55 25.81 -1.99 17.43
N ASN A 56 25.21 -1.41 18.47
CA ASN A 56 25.19 0.01 18.80
C ASN A 56 24.61 0.88 17.68
N ASN A 57 23.62 0.37 16.95
CA ASN A 57 22.93 1.09 15.88
C ASN A 57 21.77 1.97 16.41
N GLY A 58 21.43 1.85 17.70
CA GLY A 58 20.36 2.54 18.41
C GLY A 58 19.08 1.74 18.60
N TYR A 59 19.00 0.50 18.08
CA TYR A 59 17.75 -0.26 17.94
C TYR A 59 17.86 -1.63 18.62
N ILE A 60 17.57 -1.66 19.92
CA ILE A 60 17.64 -2.88 20.75
C ILE A 60 16.90 -4.07 20.14
N ASP A 61 17.62 -5.18 19.94
CA ASP A 61 17.10 -6.48 19.49
C ASP A 61 16.39 -6.40 18.12
N ASP A 62 16.87 -5.59 17.17
CA ASP A 62 16.24 -5.35 15.86
C ASP A 62 16.42 -6.48 14.82
N ILE A 63 16.29 -7.73 15.28
CA ILE A 63 16.62 -8.98 14.57
C ILE A 63 16.04 -9.06 13.14
N HIS A 64 14.81 -8.63 12.91
CA HIS A 64 14.15 -8.72 11.60
C HIS A 64 13.78 -7.36 10.99
N GLY A 65 14.28 -6.28 11.59
CA GLY A 65 13.92 -4.90 11.31
C GLY A 65 13.29 -4.21 12.52
N TRP A 66 12.64 -3.07 12.28
CA TRP A 66 12.21 -2.17 13.34
C TRP A 66 10.77 -1.66 13.22
N ASN A 67 10.14 -1.40 14.35
CA ASN A 67 8.79 -0.85 14.43
C ASN A 67 8.79 0.57 14.99
N PHE A 68 8.55 1.54 14.11
CA PHE A 68 8.47 2.98 14.41
C PHE A 68 7.12 3.40 14.99
N LEU A 69 6.19 2.47 15.21
CA LEU A 69 4.86 2.72 15.77
C LEU A 69 4.74 2.25 17.21
N GLY A 70 5.85 2.00 17.91
CA GLY A 70 5.83 1.46 19.25
C GLY A 70 6.72 2.20 20.23
N ASN A 71 6.82 1.64 21.43
CA ASN A 71 7.76 2.10 22.45
C ASN A 71 8.44 0.93 23.15
N GLN A 72 9.40 1.25 24.02
CA GLN A 72 10.17 0.29 24.81
C GLN A 72 9.32 -0.52 25.81
N LYS A 73 8.09 -0.08 26.13
CA LYS A 73 7.15 -0.84 26.98
C LYS A 73 6.39 -1.92 26.21
N GLY A 74 6.61 -2.04 24.90
CA GLY A 74 5.90 -2.97 24.03
C GLY A 74 4.50 -2.49 23.63
N GLU A 75 4.16 -1.22 23.89
CA GLU A 75 2.92 -0.60 23.41
C GLU A 75 3.09 -0.22 21.94
N ASN A 76 2.00 -0.32 21.17
CA ASN A 76 2.04 -0.12 19.72
C ASN A 76 0.80 0.61 19.21
N ILE A 77 1.02 1.66 18.40
CA ILE A 77 -0.01 2.39 17.70
C ILE A 77 -0.67 1.45 16.69
N LYS A 78 -1.98 1.24 16.90
CA LYS A 78 -2.84 0.50 15.98
C LYS A 78 -3.56 1.40 15.00
N ARG A 79 -4.07 2.53 15.48
CA ARG A 79 -4.86 3.51 14.72
C ARG A 79 -4.21 4.87 14.86
N GLU A 80 -4.25 5.64 13.79
CA GLU A 80 -3.73 6.99 13.73
C GLU A 80 -4.70 7.84 12.90
N THR A 81 -4.65 9.15 13.04
CA THR A 81 -5.42 10.06 12.18
C THR A 81 -5.00 9.96 10.71
N THR A 82 -5.81 10.48 9.78
CA THR A 82 -5.33 10.81 8.43
C THR A 82 -4.49 12.09 8.48
N GLU A 83 -3.62 12.28 7.51
CA GLU A 83 -2.81 13.51 7.43
C GLU A 83 -3.70 14.74 7.23
N LEU A 84 -4.77 14.61 6.43
CA LEU A 84 -5.78 15.66 6.28
C LEU A 84 -6.37 16.07 7.64
N THR A 85 -6.72 15.10 8.49
CA THR A 85 -7.28 15.35 9.82
C THR A 85 -6.27 16.07 10.72
N ARG A 86 -4.98 15.69 10.68
CA ARG A 86 -3.91 16.37 11.44
C ARG A 86 -3.73 17.82 11.00
N ILE A 87 -3.67 18.07 9.69
CA ILE A 87 -3.52 19.42 9.14
C ILE A 87 -4.76 20.25 9.50
N PHE A 88 -5.97 19.68 9.38
CA PHE A 88 -7.20 20.35 9.77
C PHE A 88 -7.20 20.72 11.27
N ALA A 89 -6.83 19.79 12.15
CA ALA A 89 -6.75 20.04 13.59
C ALA A 89 -5.82 21.22 13.91
N ARG A 90 -4.59 21.18 13.40
CA ARG A 90 -3.56 22.22 13.58
C ARG A 90 -4.03 23.59 13.07
N LEU A 91 -4.56 23.66 11.85
CA LEU A 91 -4.98 24.92 11.26
C LEU A 91 -6.27 25.47 11.89
N ARG A 92 -7.20 24.60 12.30
CA ARG A 92 -8.42 24.99 13.01
C ARG A 92 -8.09 25.69 14.32
N GLU A 93 -7.15 25.19 15.10
CA GLU A 93 -6.71 25.83 16.34
C GLU A 93 -6.22 27.27 16.10
N LYS A 94 -5.48 27.48 15.01
CA LYS A 94 -4.96 28.80 14.63
C LYS A 94 -6.04 29.75 14.09
N TYR A 95 -7.00 29.25 13.31
CA TYR A 95 -7.85 30.09 12.45
C TYR A 95 -9.36 30.04 12.71
N ALA A 96 -9.88 29.15 13.56
CA ALA A 96 -11.33 28.96 13.71
C ALA A 96 -12.12 30.25 14.07
N SER A 97 -11.48 31.23 14.70
CA SER A 97 -12.09 32.50 15.09
C SER A 97 -11.59 33.73 14.31
N ARG A 98 -10.77 33.56 13.27
CA ARG A 98 -10.10 34.66 12.54
C ARG A 98 -10.65 34.80 11.12
N GLY A 99 -10.82 36.03 10.64
CA GLY A 99 -11.20 36.33 9.25
C GLY A 99 -10.05 36.96 8.44
N LEU A 100 -10.11 36.85 7.10
CA LEU A 100 -9.07 37.32 6.16
C LEU A 100 -8.69 38.81 6.32
N SER A 101 -9.62 39.66 6.72
CA SER A 101 -9.40 41.12 6.86
C SER A 101 -8.42 41.50 7.97
N VAL A 102 -7.97 40.55 8.79
CA VAL A 102 -7.14 40.77 9.99
C VAL A 102 -5.76 40.08 9.86
N LEU A 103 -5.45 39.45 8.72
CA LEU A 103 -4.24 38.64 8.54
C LEU A 103 -3.16 39.36 7.72
N ASN A 104 -1.89 39.09 8.04
CA ASN A 104 -0.76 39.50 7.18
C ASN A 104 -0.75 38.64 5.89
N LYS A 105 0.17 38.93 4.95
CA LYS A 105 0.21 38.24 3.64
C LYS A 105 0.48 36.74 3.76
N GLU A 106 1.38 36.32 4.65
CA GLU A 106 1.72 34.90 4.85
C GLU A 106 0.56 34.15 5.50
N ASP A 107 -0.01 34.71 6.57
CA ASP A 107 -1.22 34.19 7.21
C ASP A 107 -2.42 34.17 6.26
N SER A 108 -2.47 35.08 5.27
CA SER A 108 -3.53 35.08 4.24
C SER A 108 -3.43 33.86 3.32
N LEU A 109 -2.22 33.43 2.94
CA LEU A 109 -2.03 32.22 2.12
C LEU A 109 -2.31 30.95 2.91
N GLU A 110 -1.82 30.84 4.15
CA GLU A 110 -2.10 29.70 5.02
C GLU A 110 -3.59 29.62 5.40
N TYR A 111 -4.27 30.75 5.55
CA TYR A 111 -5.72 30.77 5.76
C TYR A 111 -6.50 30.27 4.53
N VAL A 112 -6.09 30.65 3.30
CA VAL A 112 -6.70 30.10 2.08
C VAL A 112 -6.50 28.58 2.02
N TYR A 113 -5.30 28.10 2.36
CA TYR A 113 -5.03 26.67 2.47
C TYR A 113 -5.90 25.99 3.55
N TYR A 114 -6.08 26.64 4.71
CA TYR A 114 -6.99 26.16 5.76
C TYR A 114 -8.43 26.00 5.26
N GLN A 115 -8.95 26.95 4.47
CA GLN A 115 -10.31 26.82 3.91
C GLN A 115 -10.42 25.60 2.98
N ASP A 116 -9.43 25.36 2.12
CA ASP A 116 -9.40 24.17 1.24
C ASP A 116 -9.32 22.86 2.03
N ILE A 117 -8.48 22.82 3.07
CA ILE A 117 -8.36 21.68 3.99
C ILE A 117 -9.66 21.43 4.75
N LYS A 118 -10.29 22.50 5.28
CA LYS A 118 -11.57 22.41 5.98
C LYS A 118 -12.66 21.88 5.05
N ASP A 119 -12.80 22.45 3.85
CA ASP A 119 -13.80 22.03 2.87
C ASP A 119 -13.59 20.56 2.47
N THR A 120 -12.34 20.13 2.30
CA THR A 120 -12.02 18.75 1.94
C THR A 120 -12.32 17.79 3.09
N TYR A 121 -11.92 18.15 4.32
CA TYR A 121 -12.21 17.37 5.52
C TYR A 121 -13.72 17.23 5.75
N GLU A 122 -14.49 18.33 5.65
CA GLU A 122 -15.94 18.30 5.80
C GLU A 122 -16.63 17.45 4.72
N LYS A 123 -16.13 17.48 3.47
CA LYS A 123 -16.61 16.58 2.40
C LYS A 123 -16.29 15.12 2.69
N GLU A 124 -15.13 14.80 3.25
CA GLU A 124 -14.78 13.43 3.63
C GLU A 124 -15.69 12.92 4.76
N ILE A 125 -15.92 13.74 5.79
CA ILE A 125 -16.87 13.46 6.87
C ILE A 125 -18.28 13.24 6.32
N GLN A 126 -18.75 14.09 5.41
CA GLN A 126 -20.07 13.95 4.80
C GLN A 126 -20.16 12.64 3.99
N LYS A 127 -19.18 12.36 3.13
CA LYS A 127 -19.14 11.13 2.33
C LYS A 127 -19.17 9.88 3.21
N LYS A 128 -18.40 9.85 4.30
CA LYS A 128 -18.39 8.72 5.24
C LYS A 128 -19.72 8.54 5.96
N ASN A 129 -20.38 9.63 6.33
CA ASN A 129 -21.73 9.58 6.87
C ASN A 129 -22.75 9.05 5.85
N ASP A 130 -22.62 9.42 4.58
CA ASP A 130 -23.47 8.93 3.50
C ASP A 130 -23.28 7.42 3.27
N ASP A 131 -22.02 6.96 3.26
CA ASP A 131 -21.66 5.55 3.17
C ASP A 131 -22.28 4.75 4.33
N ILE A 132 -22.13 5.22 5.58
CA ILE A 132 -22.74 4.56 6.75
C ILE A 132 -24.27 4.47 6.60
N ARG A 133 -24.94 5.53 6.14
CA ARG A 133 -26.40 5.50 5.93
C ARG A 133 -26.78 4.49 4.85
N PHE A 134 -26.01 4.39 3.78
CA PHE A 134 -26.21 3.39 2.73
C PHE A 134 -26.05 1.96 3.28
N TYR A 135 -25.00 1.66 4.04
CA TYR A 135 -24.83 0.34 4.63
C TYR A 135 -25.90 0.00 5.68
N LYS A 136 -26.32 0.96 6.51
CA LYS A 136 -27.45 0.78 7.44
C LYS A 136 -28.76 0.48 6.69
N PHE A 137 -28.98 1.13 5.54
CA PHE A 137 -30.09 0.80 4.65
C PHE A 137 -30.00 -0.64 4.11
N LEU A 138 -28.81 -1.09 3.66
CA LEU A 138 -28.63 -2.48 3.21
C LEU A 138 -28.92 -3.50 4.33
N ILE A 139 -28.46 -3.24 5.55
CA ILE A 139 -28.73 -4.10 6.72
C ILE A 139 -30.23 -4.22 6.97
N ALA A 140 -30.95 -3.08 6.96
CA ALA A 140 -32.40 -3.07 7.17
C ALA A 140 -33.14 -3.88 6.08
N ASN A 141 -32.75 -3.72 4.82
CA ASN A 141 -33.33 -4.49 3.71
C ASN A 141 -33.00 -5.98 3.81
N TYR A 142 -31.78 -6.34 4.19
CA TYR A 142 -31.39 -7.74 4.39
C TYR A 142 -32.27 -8.39 5.46
N LYS A 143 -32.38 -7.76 6.65
CA LYS A 143 -33.19 -8.27 7.76
C LYS A 143 -34.67 -8.39 7.38
N SER A 144 -35.21 -7.40 6.67
CA SER A 144 -36.59 -7.45 6.18
C SER A 144 -36.80 -8.57 5.16
N ALA A 145 -35.90 -8.72 4.19
CA ALA A 145 -35.99 -9.77 3.17
C ALA A 145 -35.86 -11.18 3.79
N PHE A 146 -34.92 -11.34 4.72
CA PHE A 146 -34.71 -12.57 5.46
C PHE A 146 -35.95 -12.96 6.27
N THR A 147 -36.59 -12.00 6.94
CA THR A 147 -37.83 -12.21 7.71
C THR A 147 -38.96 -12.68 6.80
N LEU A 148 -39.21 -11.99 5.68
CA LEU A 148 -40.28 -12.37 4.73
C LEU A 148 -40.07 -13.77 4.13
N LEU A 149 -38.83 -14.13 3.81
CA LEU A 149 -38.52 -15.47 3.31
C LEU A 149 -38.67 -16.53 4.40
N THR A 150 -38.27 -16.21 5.64
CA THR A 150 -38.48 -17.10 6.79
C THR A 150 -39.97 -17.36 7.03
N GLU A 151 -40.80 -16.33 6.94
CA GLU A 151 -42.26 -16.46 7.04
C GLU A 151 -42.84 -17.28 5.88
N TYR A 152 -42.36 -17.09 4.65
CA TYR A 152 -42.81 -17.85 3.48
C TYR A 152 -42.46 -19.34 3.57
N PHE A 153 -41.25 -19.68 4.03
CA PHE A 153 -40.81 -21.08 4.14
C PHE A 153 -41.19 -21.75 5.47
N GLY A 154 -41.54 -20.97 6.50
CA GLY A 154 -41.73 -21.45 7.86
C GLY A 154 -40.42 -21.83 8.59
N HIS A 155 -39.25 -21.51 8.02
CA HIS A 155 -37.94 -21.76 8.61
C HIS A 155 -36.87 -20.79 8.09
N SER A 156 -35.78 -20.62 8.84
CA SER A 156 -34.66 -19.72 8.50
C SER A 156 -33.61 -20.33 7.57
N ASN A 157 -33.71 -21.63 7.28
CA ASN A 157 -32.68 -22.37 6.53
C ASN A 157 -33.05 -22.50 5.05
N PHE A 158 -32.96 -21.41 4.31
CA PHE A 158 -33.15 -21.40 2.86
C PHE A 158 -31.82 -21.17 2.12
N ASN A 159 -31.70 -21.76 0.93
CA ASN A 159 -30.57 -21.62 0.02
C ASN A 159 -31.00 -21.01 -1.32
N MET A 160 -30.04 -20.78 -2.22
CA MET A 160 -30.29 -20.17 -3.52
C MET A 160 -31.40 -20.88 -4.31
N ASP A 161 -31.40 -22.22 -4.36
CA ASP A 161 -32.40 -23.00 -5.10
C ASP A 161 -33.81 -22.84 -4.51
N SER A 162 -33.93 -22.89 -3.18
CA SER A 162 -35.21 -22.66 -2.52
C SER A 162 -35.72 -21.24 -2.77
N ILE A 163 -34.87 -20.22 -2.69
CA ILE A 163 -35.25 -18.83 -2.97
C ILE A 163 -35.69 -18.68 -4.44
N LEU A 164 -35.00 -19.32 -5.39
CA LEU A 164 -35.39 -19.33 -6.80
C LEU A 164 -36.76 -19.94 -7.04
N SER A 165 -37.16 -20.95 -6.25
CA SER A 165 -38.48 -21.58 -6.33
C SER A 165 -39.64 -20.76 -5.75
N VAL A 166 -39.36 -19.65 -5.04
CA VAL A 166 -40.42 -18.78 -4.50
C VAL A 166 -41.31 -18.28 -5.63
N ASN A 167 -42.59 -18.64 -5.57
CA ASN A 167 -43.61 -18.23 -6.53
C ASN A 167 -44.75 -17.54 -5.76
N SER A 168 -44.86 -16.23 -5.92
CA SER A 168 -45.86 -15.43 -5.23
C SER A 168 -46.20 -14.17 -6.03
N THR A 169 -47.46 -13.75 -5.94
CA THR A 169 -47.93 -12.46 -6.46
C THR A 169 -47.65 -11.30 -5.49
N ASN A 170 -47.15 -11.58 -4.28
CA ASN A 170 -46.79 -10.56 -3.30
C ASN A 170 -45.53 -9.83 -3.76
N THR A 171 -45.68 -8.53 -4.05
CA THR A 171 -44.60 -7.66 -4.54
C THR A 171 -43.45 -7.51 -3.54
N SER A 172 -43.73 -7.51 -2.24
CA SER A 172 -42.70 -7.43 -1.18
C SER A 172 -41.88 -8.71 -1.10
N LEU A 173 -42.52 -9.87 -1.24
CA LEU A 173 -41.83 -11.16 -1.27
C LEU A 173 -40.99 -11.32 -2.55
N ALA A 174 -41.47 -10.82 -3.69
CA ALA A 174 -40.70 -10.78 -4.92
C ALA A 174 -39.46 -9.87 -4.82
N ALA A 175 -39.58 -8.71 -4.15
CA ALA A 175 -38.45 -7.83 -3.86
C ALA A 175 -37.45 -8.48 -2.90
N ALA A 176 -37.93 -9.13 -1.83
CA ALA A 176 -37.12 -9.87 -0.88
C ALA A 176 -36.31 -11.00 -1.57
N LYS A 177 -36.97 -11.77 -2.45
CA LYS A 177 -36.33 -12.78 -3.30
C LYS A 177 -35.17 -12.18 -4.10
N LYS A 178 -35.42 -11.10 -4.84
CA LYS A 178 -34.40 -10.45 -5.68
C LYS A 178 -33.22 -9.93 -4.84
N PHE A 179 -33.50 -9.29 -3.72
CA PHE A 179 -32.47 -8.78 -2.81
C PHE A 179 -31.61 -9.90 -2.26
N MET A 180 -32.23 -10.97 -1.74
CA MET A 180 -31.50 -12.08 -1.13
C MET A 180 -30.64 -12.87 -2.14
N LEU A 181 -31.12 -13.04 -3.37
CA LEU A 181 -30.32 -13.63 -4.45
C LEU A 181 -29.07 -12.78 -4.75
N GLY A 182 -29.23 -11.45 -4.82
CA GLY A 182 -28.10 -10.55 -4.99
C GLY A 182 -27.12 -10.58 -3.81
N ALA A 183 -27.63 -10.72 -2.58
CA ALA A 183 -26.79 -10.86 -1.39
C ALA A 183 -25.96 -12.15 -1.40
N ILE A 184 -26.56 -13.27 -1.82
CA ILE A 184 -25.86 -14.55 -1.99
C ILE A 184 -24.80 -14.46 -3.10
N GLU A 185 -25.15 -13.86 -4.23
CA GLU A 185 -24.23 -13.68 -5.38
C GLU A 185 -23.02 -12.82 -5.01
N LEU A 186 -23.25 -11.71 -4.30
CA LEU A 186 -22.22 -10.80 -3.82
C LEU A 186 -21.57 -11.24 -2.50
N LYS A 187 -22.01 -12.38 -1.93
CA LYS A 187 -21.47 -12.99 -0.71
C LYS A 187 -21.45 -12.07 0.50
N PHE A 188 -22.53 -11.32 0.72
CA PHE A 188 -22.69 -10.53 1.95
C PHE A 188 -23.90 -11.01 2.76
N ASP A 189 -23.79 -10.82 4.07
CA ASP A 189 -24.86 -11.01 5.05
C ASP A 189 -24.95 -9.79 6.00
N ASP A 190 -25.98 -9.76 6.85
CA ASP A 190 -26.16 -8.64 7.79
C ASP A 190 -24.98 -8.47 8.75
N LYS A 191 -24.38 -9.56 9.24
CA LYS A 191 -23.22 -9.50 10.15
C LYS A 191 -21.99 -8.90 9.50
N SER A 192 -21.72 -9.26 8.24
CA SER A 192 -20.61 -8.72 7.45
C SER A 192 -20.81 -7.21 7.22
N LEU A 193 -22.04 -6.78 6.94
CA LEU A 193 -22.38 -5.36 6.76
C LEU A 193 -22.31 -4.59 8.09
N GLU A 194 -22.77 -5.17 9.20
CA GLU A 194 -22.64 -4.60 10.54
C GLU A 194 -21.16 -4.42 10.94
N GLY A 195 -20.31 -5.38 10.60
CA GLY A 195 -18.86 -5.26 10.78
C GLY A 195 -18.26 -4.09 9.99
N ILE A 196 -18.71 -3.87 8.75
CA ILE A 196 -18.31 -2.71 7.93
C ILE A 196 -18.74 -1.41 8.61
N VAL A 197 -20.00 -1.29 9.01
CA VAL A 197 -20.53 -0.08 9.68
C VAL A 197 -19.75 0.20 10.97
N LYS A 198 -19.52 -0.81 11.80
CA LYS A 198 -18.74 -0.68 13.05
C LYS A 198 -17.33 -0.17 12.79
N ASN A 199 -16.66 -0.68 11.76
CA ASN A 199 -15.32 -0.21 11.38
C ASN A 199 -15.36 1.24 10.89
N MET A 200 -16.37 1.64 10.12
CA MET A 200 -16.55 3.02 9.67
C MET A 200 -16.86 3.98 10.83
N GLU A 201 -17.71 3.57 11.78
CA GLU A 201 -18.00 4.36 12.98
C GLU A 201 -16.73 4.53 13.84
N GLN A 202 -15.88 3.50 13.95
CA GLN A 202 -14.61 3.61 14.65
C GLN A 202 -13.63 4.61 13.98
N ASP A 203 -13.74 4.82 12.66
CA ASP A 203 -12.93 5.82 11.97
C ASP A 203 -13.28 7.25 12.41
N PHE A 204 -14.53 7.53 12.79
CA PHE A 204 -14.94 8.83 13.36
C PHE A 204 -14.38 9.09 14.75
N GLU A 205 -14.14 8.04 15.54
CA GLU A 205 -13.52 8.15 16.86
C GLU A 205 -11.99 8.26 16.77
N THR A 206 -11.40 7.89 15.63
CA THR A 206 -9.95 7.77 15.44
C THR A 206 -9.45 8.51 14.21
N ARG A 207 -9.44 7.87 13.04
CA ARG A 207 -8.83 8.36 11.78
C ARG A 207 -9.29 9.76 11.38
N LEU A 208 -10.56 10.06 11.60
CA LEU A 208 -11.23 11.31 11.23
C LEU A 208 -11.50 12.20 12.44
N ASN A 209 -10.96 11.87 13.62
CA ASN A 209 -11.16 12.66 14.84
C ASN A 209 -10.01 13.67 15.02
N PRO A 210 -10.26 14.98 14.93
CA PRO A 210 -9.23 16.01 15.11
C PRO A 210 -8.62 16.06 16.52
N PHE A 211 -9.23 15.37 17.50
CA PHE A 211 -8.78 15.32 18.89
C PHE A 211 -8.12 13.99 19.26
N PHE A 212 -8.05 13.04 18.33
CA PHE A 212 -7.40 11.75 18.60
C PHE A 212 -5.88 11.88 18.45
N ASN A 213 -5.15 11.64 19.54
CA ASN A 213 -3.68 11.71 19.57
C ASN A 213 -3.07 10.60 20.45
N VAL A 214 -3.19 9.34 20.03
CA VAL A 214 -2.59 8.22 20.77
C VAL A 214 -1.05 8.23 20.75
N ARG A 215 -0.44 8.95 19.79
CA ARG A 215 1.02 9.00 19.65
C ARG A 215 1.69 9.66 20.84
N GLU A 216 1.09 10.69 21.41
CA GLU A 216 1.60 11.38 22.61
C GLU A 216 1.71 10.44 23.82
N GLU A 217 0.81 9.48 23.94
CA GLU A 217 0.83 8.50 25.04
C GLU A 217 1.81 7.35 24.78
N ILE A 218 1.87 6.84 23.53
CA ILE A 218 2.67 5.66 23.19
C ILE A 218 4.11 6.04 22.85
N VAL A 219 4.32 6.84 21.79
CA VAL A 219 5.68 7.18 21.32
C VAL A 219 6.23 8.36 22.11
N GLY A 220 5.40 9.38 22.34
CA GLY A 220 5.76 10.56 23.14
C GLY A 220 6.78 11.49 22.48
N ASP A 221 6.98 11.37 21.16
CA ASP A 221 7.89 12.22 20.38
C ASP A 221 7.19 13.44 19.76
N ASP A 222 7.99 14.38 19.25
CA ASP A 222 7.52 15.42 18.32
C ASP A 222 7.65 14.91 16.86
N PRO A 223 6.55 14.70 16.13
CA PRO A 223 6.59 14.27 14.73
C PRO A 223 7.20 15.32 13.77
N ALA A 224 7.34 16.57 14.21
CA ALA A 224 7.95 17.66 13.45
C ALA A 224 9.46 17.82 13.73
N ASP A 225 10.03 17.02 14.65
CA ASP A 225 11.45 17.03 14.98
C ASP A 225 12.14 15.73 14.52
N LEU A 226 13.02 15.83 13.52
CA LEU A 226 13.85 14.72 13.05
C LEU A 226 15.06 14.42 13.93
N SER A 227 15.41 15.29 14.88
CA SER A 227 16.58 15.10 15.74
C SER A 227 16.36 13.99 16.75
N ASP A 228 15.13 13.88 17.26
CA ASP A 228 14.65 12.72 18.00
C ASP A 228 14.37 11.55 17.04
N SER A 229 15.38 10.72 16.84
CA SER A 229 15.42 9.71 15.76
C SER A 229 15.43 8.26 16.25
N ILE A 230 15.47 8.03 17.57
CA ILE A 230 15.58 6.70 18.16
C ILE A 230 14.40 6.47 19.11
N TYR A 231 13.39 5.78 18.61
CA TYR A 231 12.18 5.35 19.31
C TYR A 231 11.63 4.10 18.61
N GLY A 232 10.63 3.44 19.20
CA GLY A 232 10.07 2.21 18.65
C GLY A 232 10.36 0.97 19.48
N ASN A 233 10.24 -0.19 18.84
CA ASN A 233 10.65 -1.50 19.37
C ASN A 233 10.90 -2.49 18.23
N ASN A 234 11.34 -3.70 18.58
CA ASN A 234 11.57 -4.80 17.65
C ASN A 234 10.30 -5.62 17.28
N MET A 235 9.11 -5.19 17.71
CA MET A 235 7.85 -5.93 17.49
C MET A 235 7.27 -5.68 16.09
N VAL A 236 8.00 -6.07 15.06
CA VAL A 236 7.61 -5.84 13.65
C VAL A 236 6.47 -6.74 13.15
N ASN A 237 6.00 -7.69 13.98
CA ASN A 237 4.79 -8.48 13.77
C ASN A 237 3.61 -8.02 14.65
N ALA A 238 3.74 -6.90 15.38
CA ALA A 238 2.71 -6.42 16.30
C ALA A 238 1.38 -6.12 15.62
N MET A 239 0.29 -6.16 16.40
CA MET A 239 -1.09 -5.89 15.96
C MET A 239 -1.58 -6.89 14.89
N SER A 240 -1.91 -6.41 13.69
CA SER A 240 -2.40 -7.24 12.58
C SER A 240 -1.59 -6.90 11.32
N PRO A 241 -0.44 -7.56 11.09
CA PRO A 241 0.46 -7.28 9.97
C PRO A 241 -0.04 -7.90 8.65
N TYR A 242 -1.37 -7.83 8.41
CA TYR A 242 -2.02 -8.51 7.29
C TYR A 242 -1.52 -7.99 5.94
N HIS A 243 -1.44 -6.67 5.76
CA HIS A 243 -1.07 -6.05 4.50
C HIS A 243 0.39 -6.34 4.15
N GLY A 244 1.32 -6.10 5.08
CA GLY A 244 2.74 -6.36 4.84
C GLY A 244 3.08 -7.84 4.67
N THR A 245 2.33 -8.77 5.28
CA THR A 245 2.46 -10.21 5.01
C THR A 245 2.13 -10.54 3.55
N GLY A 246 1.06 -9.95 2.99
CA GLY A 246 0.71 -10.13 1.58
C GLY A 246 1.72 -9.48 0.63
N VAL A 247 2.26 -8.33 0.99
CA VAL A 247 3.34 -7.65 0.25
C VAL A 247 4.61 -8.51 0.24
N ALA A 248 5.04 -8.99 1.41
CA ALA A 248 6.18 -9.91 1.57
C ALA A 248 6.02 -11.18 0.74
N GLY A 249 4.84 -11.81 0.77
CA GLY A 249 4.52 -12.99 -0.05
C GLY A 249 4.66 -12.74 -1.55
N THR A 250 4.22 -11.56 -2.03
CA THR A 250 4.33 -11.20 -3.45
C THR A 250 5.80 -11.08 -3.89
N VAL A 251 6.66 -10.58 -3.01
CA VAL A 251 8.11 -10.49 -3.28
C VAL A 251 8.76 -11.87 -3.20
N ALA A 252 8.57 -12.59 -2.10
CA ALA A 252 9.51 -13.64 -1.66
C ALA A 252 8.87 -14.99 -1.29
N ALA A 253 7.57 -15.21 -1.52
CA ALA A 253 6.99 -16.52 -1.22
C ALA A 253 7.77 -17.66 -1.90
N LEU A 254 8.04 -18.71 -1.16
CA LEU A 254 8.86 -19.84 -1.60
C LEU A 254 8.27 -20.49 -2.87
N TRP A 255 9.14 -20.98 -3.74
CA TRP A 255 8.75 -21.77 -4.91
C TRP A 255 8.73 -23.25 -4.52
N ASN A 256 7.62 -23.69 -3.95
CA ASN A 256 7.39 -25.06 -3.48
C ASN A 256 6.00 -25.55 -3.98
N GLU A 257 5.42 -26.58 -3.38
CA GLU A 257 4.08 -27.10 -3.73
C GLU A 257 2.91 -26.24 -3.23
N SER A 258 3.17 -25.02 -2.76
CA SER A 258 2.15 -24.13 -2.20
C SER A 258 1.28 -23.45 -3.26
N LYS A 259 0.38 -22.58 -2.78
CA LYS A 259 -0.64 -21.93 -3.61
C LYS A 259 -0.17 -20.66 -4.29
N VAL A 260 1.02 -20.14 -3.96
CA VAL A 260 1.58 -18.88 -4.47
C VAL A 260 3.09 -18.98 -4.62
N SER A 261 3.70 -18.08 -5.39
CA SER A 261 5.16 -17.98 -5.48
C SER A 261 5.55 -16.53 -5.64
N GLY A 262 6.54 -16.09 -4.89
CA GLY A 262 7.12 -14.76 -4.97
C GLY A 262 7.86 -14.57 -6.28
N ILE A 263 8.19 -13.32 -6.61
CA ILE A 263 8.96 -13.02 -7.83
C ILE A 263 10.44 -13.42 -7.68
N VAL A 264 11.04 -13.22 -6.50
CA VAL A 264 12.47 -13.47 -6.24
C VAL A 264 12.68 -14.71 -5.38
N LYS A 265 13.67 -15.54 -5.74
CA LYS A 265 14.02 -16.78 -5.00
C LYS A 265 15.12 -16.62 -3.95
N ASN A 266 16.05 -15.70 -4.17
CA ASN A 266 17.22 -15.48 -3.30
C ASN A 266 17.18 -14.07 -2.73
N VAL A 267 16.47 -13.89 -1.61
CA VAL A 267 16.20 -12.59 -0.98
C VAL A 267 16.19 -12.71 0.53
N LYS A 268 16.38 -11.57 1.20
CA LYS A 268 16.14 -11.37 2.63
C LYS A 268 15.23 -10.16 2.82
N LEU A 269 14.12 -10.34 3.54
CA LEU A 269 13.11 -9.33 3.79
C LEU A 269 13.37 -8.64 5.13
N MET A 270 13.75 -7.37 5.09
CA MET A 270 13.84 -6.51 6.28
C MET A 270 12.49 -5.84 6.50
N ILE A 271 11.86 -6.05 7.66
CA ILE A 271 10.48 -5.62 7.90
C ILE A 271 10.49 -4.34 8.73
N LEU A 272 10.04 -3.23 8.14
CA LEU A 272 9.94 -1.94 8.81
C LEU A 272 8.49 -1.53 8.97
N ARG A 273 8.04 -1.40 10.21
CA ARG A 273 6.65 -1.04 10.49
C ARG A 273 6.52 0.47 10.65
N VAL A 274 5.82 1.09 9.69
CA VAL A 274 5.53 2.53 9.62
C VAL A 274 4.05 2.84 9.36
N LEU A 275 3.25 1.83 9.01
CA LEU A 275 1.83 1.99 8.68
C LEU A 275 0.89 1.63 9.84
N PRO A 276 0.21 2.61 10.43
CA PRO A 276 -0.93 2.36 11.32
C PRO A 276 -2.21 2.12 10.49
N ASN A 277 -3.33 1.85 11.15
CA ASN A 277 -4.65 2.03 10.55
C ASN A 277 -5.02 3.53 10.57
N GLY A 278 -4.54 4.24 9.57
CA GLY A 278 -4.46 5.70 9.45
C GLY A 278 -3.45 6.05 8.36
N ASP A 279 -3.00 7.29 8.32
CA ASP A 279 -1.89 7.67 7.44
C ASP A 279 -0.57 7.64 8.23
N GLU A 280 0.48 7.12 7.60
CA GLU A 280 1.85 7.15 8.11
C GLU A 280 2.36 8.57 8.34
N ARG A 281 3.30 8.75 9.27
CA ARG A 281 3.96 10.03 9.50
C ARG A 281 5.25 10.14 8.70
N ASP A 282 5.53 11.33 8.19
CA ASP A 282 6.69 11.58 7.33
C ASP A 282 8.02 11.30 8.06
N LYS A 283 8.07 11.60 9.36
CA LYS A 283 9.20 11.25 10.25
C LYS A 283 9.46 9.74 10.29
N ASP A 284 8.43 8.93 10.55
CA ASP A 284 8.56 7.46 10.62
C ASP A 284 9.04 6.87 9.29
N VAL A 285 8.48 7.35 8.16
CA VAL A 285 8.90 6.92 6.82
C VAL A 285 10.35 7.32 6.53
N ALA A 286 10.74 8.55 6.85
CA ALA A 286 12.09 9.03 6.63
C ALA A 286 13.12 8.21 7.44
N LEU A 287 12.84 7.97 8.72
CA LEU A 287 13.72 7.18 9.59
C LEU A 287 13.78 5.71 9.16
N ALA A 288 12.66 5.12 8.72
CA ALA A 288 12.65 3.76 8.18
C ALA A 288 13.49 3.64 6.88
N ILE A 289 13.42 4.62 5.97
CA ILE A 289 14.29 4.63 4.79
C ILE A 289 15.77 4.70 5.21
N LYS A 290 16.11 5.56 6.18
CA LYS A 290 17.49 5.68 6.68
C LYS A 290 17.96 4.40 7.36
N TYR A 291 17.11 3.76 8.17
CA TYR A 291 17.36 2.47 8.78
C TYR A 291 17.66 1.42 7.70
N ALA A 292 16.78 1.29 6.69
CA ALA A 292 16.96 0.33 5.61
C ALA A 292 18.30 0.51 4.88
N VAL A 293 18.66 1.77 4.58
CA VAL A 293 19.94 2.10 3.95
C VAL A 293 21.13 1.71 4.82
N ARG A 294 21.10 2.05 6.12
CA ARG A 294 22.19 1.76 7.06
C ARG A 294 22.40 0.27 7.27
N ASN A 295 21.31 -0.50 7.28
CA ASN A 295 21.31 -1.96 7.43
C ASN A 295 21.40 -2.71 6.09
N GLY A 296 21.85 -2.04 5.02
CA GLY A 296 22.29 -2.70 3.79
C GLY A 296 21.18 -3.12 2.82
N ALA A 297 19.97 -2.56 2.94
CA ALA A 297 18.91 -2.82 1.97
C ALA A 297 19.32 -2.37 0.56
N ASP A 298 19.17 -3.24 -0.44
CA ASP A 298 19.38 -2.90 -1.85
C ASP A 298 18.15 -2.21 -2.45
N ILE A 299 16.97 -2.62 -1.99
CA ILE A 299 15.67 -2.20 -2.49
C ILE A 299 14.74 -1.93 -1.31
N ILE A 300 13.95 -0.87 -1.40
CA ILE A 300 12.91 -0.51 -0.44
C ILE A 300 11.57 -0.54 -1.17
N ASN A 301 10.62 -1.33 -0.69
CA ASN A 301 9.26 -1.35 -1.18
C ASN A 301 8.34 -0.56 -0.23
N CYS A 302 7.67 0.46 -0.77
CA CYS A 302 6.68 1.27 -0.10
C CYS A 302 5.30 1.03 -0.73
N SER A 303 4.51 0.15 -0.12
CA SER A 303 3.17 -0.23 -0.61
C SER A 303 2.06 0.64 -0.01
N PHE A 304 2.32 1.94 0.17
CA PHE A 304 1.43 2.89 0.82
C PHE A 304 1.52 4.28 0.15
N GLY A 305 0.68 5.20 0.61
CA GLY A 305 0.75 6.61 0.25
C GLY A 305 -0.50 7.36 0.69
N LYS A 306 -0.40 8.69 0.70
CA LYS A 306 -1.41 9.64 1.16
C LYS A 306 -1.47 10.88 0.27
N MET A 307 -2.57 11.64 0.33
CA MET A 307 -2.74 12.85 -0.49
C MET A 307 -2.07 14.09 0.09
N TYR A 308 -1.86 14.12 1.40
CA TYR A 308 -1.31 15.26 2.11
C TYR A 308 -0.03 14.86 2.85
N SER A 309 0.82 15.84 3.15
CA SER A 309 2.06 15.63 3.91
C SER A 309 2.42 16.92 4.61
N SER A 310 2.71 16.85 5.92
CA SER A 310 3.16 18.01 6.71
C SER A 310 4.66 18.26 6.57
N HIS A 311 5.45 17.19 6.38
CA HIS A 311 6.92 17.27 6.32
C HIS A 311 7.51 16.46 5.15
N PRO A 312 7.10 16.73 3.89
CA PRO A 312 7.58 15.98 2.74
C PRO A 312 9.11 16.09 2.57
N GLU A 313 9.73 17.15 3.07
CA GLU A 313 11.17 17.37 3.07
C GLU A 313 11.96 16.31 3.84
N PHE A 314 11.38 15.74 4.91
CA PHE A 314 12.01 14.67 5.70
C PHE A 314 12.22 13.44 4.83
N VAL A 315 11.15 13.02 4.15
CA VAL A 315 11.20 11.84 3.28
C VAL A 315 12.04 12.12 2.04
N GLN A 316 11.95 13.32 1.44
CA GLN A 316 12.79 13.70 0.30
C GLN A 316 14.29 13.67 0.64
N HIS A 317 14.67 14.07 1.86
CA HIS A 317 16.05 13.97 2.31
C HIS A 317 16.49 12.50 2.43
N ALA A 318 15.65 11.63 3.02
CA ALA A 318 15.93 10.20 3.11
C ALA A 318 16.02 9.52 1.73
N ILE A 319 15.19 9.92 0.76
CA ILE A 319 15.28 9.44 -0.62
C ILE A 319 16.63 9.81 -1.24
N LYS A 320 17.14 11.03 -1.02
CA LYS A 320 18.47 11.46 -1.49
C LYS A 320 19.60 10.68 -0.83
N GLU A 321 19.49 10.36 0.46
CA GLU A 321 20.45 9.49 1.14
C GLU A 321 20.46 8.08 0.52
N ALA A 322 19.27 7.49 0.31
CA ALA A 322 19.13 6.21 -0.38
C ALA A 322 19.70 6.24 -1.81
N GLU A 323 19.52 7.35 -2.54
CA GLU A 323 20.07 7.52 -3.89
C GLU A 323 21.60 7.47 -3.88
N ARG A 324 22.24 8.16 -2.93
CA ARG A 324 23.71 8.16 -2.76
C ARG A 324 24.24 6.78 -2.36
N ALA A 325 23.48 6.04 -1.56
CA ALA A 325 23.81 4.67 -1.16
C ALA A 325 23.52 3.63 -2.27
N GLY A 326 22.90 4.05 -3.38
CA GLY A 326 22.59 3.16 -4.50
C GLY A 326 21.41 2.23 -4.25
N VAL A 327 20.49 2.62 -3.35
CA VAL A 327 19.30 1.86 -2.96
C VAL A 327 18.10 2.30 -3.78
N LEU A 328 17.40 1.34 -4.41
CA LEU A 328 16.20 1.60 -5.22
C LEU A 328 14.95 1.65 -4.33
N ILE A 329 14.11 2.67 -4.48
CA ILE A 329 12.82 2.77 -3.80
C ILE A 329 11.71 2.52 -4.82
N VAL A 330 10.87 1.53 -4.55
CA VAL A 330 9.69 1.15 -5.35
C VAL A 330 8.44 1.54 -4.59
N HIS A 331 7.59 2.36 -5.18
CA HIS A 331 6.44 2.97 -4.52
C HIS A 331 5.14 2.72 -5.29
N ALA A 332 4.07 2.42 -4.56
CA ALA A 332 2.72 2.28 -5.12
C ALA A 332 2.18 3.64 -5.59
N ALA A 333 1.64 3.73 -6.81
CA ALA A 333 1.17 5.03 -7.34
C ALA A 333 -0.06 5.61 -6.61
N GLY A 334 -0.80 4.79 -5.86
CA GLY A 334 -2.05 5.14 -5.18
C GLY A 334 -3.30 4.59 -5.87
N ASN A 335 -4.43 4.62 -5.15
CA ASN A 335 -5.66 3.89 -5.51
C ASN A 335 -6.89 4.81 -5.67
N ASP A 336 -6.67 6.07 -6.07
CA ASP A 336 -7.69 7.13 -6.08
C ASP A 336 -8.18 7.51 -7.48
N SER A 337 -7.75 6.76 -8.52
CA SER A 337 -8.00 7.04 -9.93
C SER A 337 -7.54 8.44 -10.37
N LYS A 338 -6.49 8.98 -9.74
CA LYS A 338 -5.99 10.35 -9.99
C LYS A 338 -4.79 10.38 -10.94
N ASN A 339 -4.64 11.53 -11.59
CA ASN A 339 -3.44 11.88 -12.34
C ASN A 339 -2.41 12.47 -11.37
N ASN A 340 -1.35 11.72 -11.06
CA ASN A 340 -0.27 12.14 -10.18
C ASN A 340 0.56 13.30 -10.75
N ASP A 341 0.46 13.59 -12.07
CA ASP A 341 1.07 14.80 -12.65
C ASP A 341 0.33 16.08 -12.24
N SER A 342 -0.91 15.97 -11.74
CA SER A 342 -1.74 17.12 -11.35
C SER A 342 -2.10 17.12 -9.87
N ILE A 343 -2.24 15.93 -9.27
CA ILE A 343 -2.56 15.74 -7.85
C ILE A 343 -1.51 14.78 -7.29
N PRO A 344 -0.43 15.30 -6.65
CA PRO A 344 0.64 14.46 -6.15
C PRO A 344 0.14 13.52 -5.05
N THR A 345 0.83 12.39 -4.92
CA THR A 345 0.73 11.48 -3.78
C THR A 345 2.03 11.53 -3.01
N TYR A 346 1.96 11.32 -1.69
CA TYR A 346 3.11 11.33 -0.79
C TYR A 346 3.31 9.95 -0.16
N PRO A 347 4.55 9.53 0.09
CA PRO A 347 5.79 10.19 -0.34
C PRO A 347 5.95 10.26 -1.87
N THR A 348 6.67 11.28 -2.34
CA THR A 348 6.89 11.52 -3.77
C THR A 348 8.38 11.57 -4.09
N GLY A 349 8.74 10.96 -5.22
CA GLY A 349 10.07 11.11 -5.81
C GLY A 349 10.25 12.40 -6.60
N CYS A 350 9.25 13.30 -6.67
CA CYS A 350 9.37 14.61 -7.29
C CYS A 350 9.78 15.66 -6.24
N TYR A 351 10.92 16.30 -6.43
CA TYR A 351 11.41 17.36 -5.54
C TYR A 351 10.74 18.70 -5.84
N GLN A 352 10.86 19.65 -4.91
CA GLN A 352 10.26 20.99 -5.04
C GLN A 352 10.75 21.78 -6.27
N ASP A 353 11.96 21.49 -6.76
CA ASP A 353 12.52 22.10 -7.97
C ASP A 353 12.01 21.45 -9.28
N GLY A 354 11.10 20.47 -9.18
CA GLY A 354 10.54 19.72 -10.30
C GLY A 354 11.41 18.57 -10.80
N SER A 355 12.62 18.39 -10.25
CA SER A 355 13.45 17.24 -10.58
C SER A 355 12.92 15.96 -9.93
N ARG A 356 13.28 14.80 -10.49
CA ARG A 356 12.86 13.49 -9.97
C ARG A 356 14.05 12.73 -9.42
N ALA A 357 13.85 12.07 -8.28
CA ALA A 357 14.79 11.11 -7.72
C ALA A 357 15.13 10.00 -8.72
N LYS A 358 16.42 9.73 -8.89
CA LYS A 358 16.93 8.75 -9.86
C LYS A 358 16.71 7.32 -9.39
N ASN A 359 16.59 7.12 -8.08
CA ASN A 359 16.32 5.84 -7.44
C ASN A 359 14.84 5.62 -7.07
N TRP A 360 13.91 6.47 -7.51
CA TRP A 360 12.48 6.31 -7.22
C TRP A 360 11.71 5.72 -8.39
N LEU A 361 10.98 4.63 -8.18
CA LEU A 361 10.18 3.94 -9.20
C LEU A 361 8.72 3.84 -8.74
N SER A 362 7.84 4.58 -9.41
CA SER A 362 6.39 4.63 -9.12
C SER A 362 5.60 3.65 -9.98
N VAL A 363 4.70 2.87 -9.35
CA VAL A 363 4.05 1.70 -9.97
C VAL A 363 2.53 1.81 -9.97
N GLY A 364 1.94 1.88 -11.16
CA GLY A 364 0.50 1.73 -11.38
C GLY A 364 0.06 0.26 -11.49
N ALA A 365 -1.25 0.00 -11.38
CA ALA A 365 -1.83 -1.34 -11.37
C ALA A 365 -2.58 -1.69 -12.66
N THR A 366 -2.40 -2.94 -13.13
CA THR A 366 -3.17 -3.53 -14.23
C THR A 366 -3.98 -4.74 -13.78
N GLY A 367 -5.08 -4.98 -14.50
CA GLY A 367 -5.86 -6.20 -14.44
C GLY A 367 -5.20 -7.41 -15.11
N MET A 368 -5.92 -8.53 -15.18
CA MET A 368 -5.39 -9.79 -15.72
C MET A 368 -5.41 -9.88 -17.26
N ARG A 369 -6.28 -9.09 -17.93
CA ARG A 369 -6.58 -9.22 -19.36
C ARG A 369 -6.14 -7.98 -20.13
N GLU A 370 -5.61 -8.21 -21.33
CA GLU A 370 -5.24 -7.14 -22.26
C GLU A 370 -6.48 -6.73 -23.05
N ASN A 371 -7.18 -5.71 -22.57
CA ASN A 371 -8.36 -5.10 -23.18
C ASN A 371 -8.48 -3.63 -22.77
N GLU A 372 -9.55 -2.94 -23.15
CA GLU A 372 -9.79 -1.53 -22.86
C GLU A 372 -9.86 -1.23 -21.36
N MET A 373 -10.18 -2.23 -20.53
CA MET A 373 -10.27 -2.15 -19.07
C MET A 373 -9.01 -2.68 -18.36
N MET A 374 -7.89 -2.83 -19.08
CA MET A 374 -6.69 -3.46 -18.52
C MET A 374 -6.01 -2.65 -17.41
N ILE A 375 -6.28 -1.33 -17.32
CA ILE A 375 -5.83 -0.52 -16.19
C ILE A 375 -6.81 -0.69 -15.05
N ALA A 376 -6.31 -0.97 -13.86
CA ALA A 376 -7.16 -1.10 -12.69
C ALA A 376 -7.93 0.20 -12.47
N GLN A 377 -9.24 0.13 -12.25
CA GLN A 377 -10.09 1.32 -12.16
C GLN A 377 -9.66 2.26 -11.03
N PHE A 378 -9.10 1.72 -9.95
CA PHE A 378 -8.56 2.49 -8.84
C PHE A 378 -7.16 3.07 -9.10
N SER A 379 -6.39 2.56 -10.07
CA SER A 379 -4.98 2.94 -10.19
C SER A 379 -4.83 4.44 -10.47
N ASN A 380 -3.98 5.09 -9.69
CA ASN A 380 -3.41 6.36 -10.11
C ASN A 380 -2.50 6.16 -11.33
N TYR A 381 -2.30 7.22 -12.08
CA TYR A 381 -1.53 7.26 -13.33
C TYR A 381 -0.82 8.61 -13.46
N GLY A 382 0.12 8.73 -14.39
CA GLY A 382 0.80 9.99 -14.65
C GLY A 382 1.91 9.84 -15.67
N LYS A 383 1.90 10.67 -16.72
CA LYS A 383 2.85 10.59 -17.82
C LYS A 383 4.28 10.92 -17.36
N SER A 384 4.43 11.74 -16.32
CA SER A 384 5.73 12.13 -15.78
C SER A 384 6.05 11.52 -14.41
N THR A 385 5.02 11.10 -13.66
CA THR A 385 5.12 10.72 -12.24
C THR A 385 4.93 9.23 -11.96
N VAL A 386 4.30 8.47 -12.86
CA VAL A 386 4.18 7.00 -12.77
C VAL A 386 5.08 6.36 -13.80
N ASP A 387 6.02 5.51 -13.36
CA ASP A 387 7.08 5.01 -14.24
C ASP A 387 6.60 3.83 -15.08
N VAL A 388 5.94 2.86 -14.45
CA VAL A 388 5.52 1.59 -15.07
C VAL A 388 4.18 1.12 -14.50
N PHE A 389 3.54 0.19 -15.21
CA PHE A 389 2.44 -0.60 -14.69
C PHE A 389 2.88 -2.04 -14.35
N ALA A 390 2.24 -2.65 -13.35
CA ALA A 390 2.41 -4.06 -13.03
C ALA A 390 1.07 -4.72 -12.64
N PRO A 391 0.95 -6.06 -12.70
CA PRO A 391 -0.25 -6.77 -12.22
C PRO A 391 -0.57 -6.39 -10.78
N GLY A 392 -1.79 -5.91 -10.53
CA GLY A 392 -2.21 -5.43 -9.22
C GLY A 392 -3.70 -5.64 -8.92
N VAL A 393 -4.41 -6.41 -9.73
CA VAL A 393 -5.81 -6.80 -9.48
C VAL A 393 -5.87 -8.30 -9.34
N ASP A 394 -6.58 -8.76 -8.31
CA ASP A 394 -6.73 -10.17 -7.96
C ASP A 394 -5.36 -10.87 -7.93
N ILE A 395 -4.46 -10.32 -7.11
CA ILE A 395 -3.17 -10.94 -6.82
C ILE A 395 -3.31 -11.80 -5.58
N LYS A 396 -3.06 -13.10 -5.72
CA LYS A 396 -3.07 -14.03 -4.61
C LYS A 396 -1.71 -14.02 -3.91
N SER A 397 -1.71 -13.86 -2.59
CA SER A 397 -0.49 -13.87 -1.78
C SER A 397 -0.72 -14.52 -0.41
N CYS A 398 0.34 -14.56 0.40
CA CYS A 398 0.33 -14.97 1.81
C CYS A 398 -0.62 -14.08 2.64
N ALA A 399 -1.24 -14.67 3.65
CA ALA A 399 -2.13 -14.00 4.59
C ALA A 399 -1.97 -14.63 5.99
N LEU A 400 -2.42 -13.91 7.02
CA LEU A 400 -2.23 -14.33 8.42
C LEU A 400 -2.76 -15.73 8.72
N GLY A 401 -2.05 -16.45 9.59
CA GLY A 401 -2.35 -17.80 10.02
C GLY A 401 -2.05 -18.85 8.95
N SER A 402 -0.97 -18.67 8.19
CA SER A 402 -0.58 -19.55 7.07
C SER A 402 -1.69 -19.73 6.02
N LYS A 403 -2.43 -18.65 5.75
CA LYS A 403 -3.52 -18.62 4.77
C LYS A 403 -3.07 -17.91 3.50
N TYR A 404 -3.96 -17.88 2.52
CA TYR A 404 -3.76 -17.17 1.28
C TYR A 404 -5.02 -16.39 0.96
N ASP A 405 -4.86 -15.16 0.49
CA ASP A 405 -5.98 -14.31 0.09
C ASP A 405 -5.68 -13.56 -1.20
N TRP A 406 -6.74 -13.06 -1.83
CA TRP A 406 -6.69 -12.24 -3.03
C TRP A 406 -6.79 -10.77 -2.65
N ALA A 407 -5.88 -9.96 -3.18
CA ALA A 407 -5.87 -8.52 -2.96
C ALA A 407 -5.73 -7.76 -4.29
N SER A 408 -6.30 -6.55 -4.30
CA SER A 408 -6.21 -5.62 -5.42
C SER A 408 -5.72 -4.27 -4.92
N GLY A 409 -4.71 -3.70 -5.58
CA GLY A 409 -4.15 -2.41 -5.24
C GLY A 409 -2.86 -2.12 -6.00
N THR A 410 -2.47 -0.85 -6.09
CA THR A 410 -1.08 -0.50 -6.45
C THR A 410 -0.10 -1.02 -5.40
N SER A 411 -0.56 -1.27 -4.16
CA SER A 411 0.17 -1.95 -3.09
C SER A 411 0.48 -3.42 -3.35
N THR A 412 -0.22 -4.08 -4.29
CA THR A 412 0.14 -5.43 -4.78
C THR A 412 0.96 -5.37 -6.07
N ALA A 413 0.86 -4.28 -6.84
CA ALA A 413 1.67 -4.05 -8.04
C ALA A 413 3.12 -3.66 -7.72
N ALA A 414 3.33 -2.77 -6.74
CA ALA A 414 4.65 -2.34 -6.28
C ALA A 414 5.58 -3.51 -5.88
N PRO A 415 5.16 -4.48 -5.05
CA PRO A 415 6.03 -5.60 -4.68
C PRO A 415 6.36 -6.53 -5.85
N VAL A 416 5.54 -6.61 -6.89
CA VAL A 416 5.92 -7.31 -8.13
C VAL A 416 7.15 -6.65 -8.75
N VAL A 417 7.18 -5.31 -8.80
CA VAL A 417 8.31 -4.55 -9.35
C VAL A 417 9.53 -4.59 -8.42
N ALA A 418 9.33 -4.53 -7.11
CA ALA A 418 10.42 -4.71 -6.14
C ALA A 418 11.06 -6.10 -6.30
N GLY A 419 10.26 -7.15 -6.49
CA GLY A 419 10.75 -8.48 -6.81
C GLY A 419 11.50 -8.57 -8.14
N ILE A 420 11.05 -7.87 -9.19
CA ILE A 420 11.78 -7.78 -10.46
C ILE A 420 13.15 -7.11 -10.26
N ALA A 421 13.18 -5.98 -9.55
CA ALA A 421 14.43 -5.30 -9.21
C ALA A 421 15.36 -6.20 -8.39
N ALA A 422 14.82 -7.00 -7.46
CA ALA A 422 15.60 -7.92 -6.64
C ALA A 422 16.21 -9.05 -7.47
N VAL A 423 15.47 -9.63 -8.43
CA VAL A 423 16.03 -10.61 -9.37
C VAL A 423 17.17 -9.99 -10.18
N LEU A 424 16.99 -8.77 -10.70
CA LEU A 424 18.05 -8.09 -11.45
C LEU A 424 19.28 -7.84 -10.58
N LYS A 425 19.12 -7.29 -9.37
CA LYS A 425 20.23 -7.04 -8.44
C LYS A 425 20.92 -8.33 -8.02
N SER A 426 20.18 -9.42 -7.85
CA SER A 426 20.70 -10.74 -7.44
C SER A 426 21.63 -11.35 -8.49
N TYR A 427 21.29 -11.24 -9.78
CA TYR A 427 22.13 -11.77 -10.87
C TYR A 427 23.14 -10.75 -11.42
N PHE A 428 22.92 -9.46 -11.19
CA PHE A 428 23.76 -8.36 -11.68
C PHE A 428 24.13 -7.39 -10.54
N PRO A 429 24.87 -7.84 -9.50
CA PRO A 429 25.04 -7.11 -8.23
C PRO A 429 25.73 -5.75 -8.33
N LYS A 430 26.45 -5.50 -9.44
CA LYS A 430 27.14 -4.21 -9.69
C LYS A 430 26.20 -3.13 -10.26
N LEU A 431 24.96 -3.48 -10.62
CA LEU A 431 23.99 -2.49 -11.08
C LEU A 431 23.66 -1.51 -9.95
N LYS A 432 23.77 -0.22 -10.28
CA LYS A 432 23.32 0.89 -9.43
C LYS A 432 21.79 1.02 -9.52
N ALA A 433 21.16 1.60 -8.49
CA ALA A 433 19.71 1.84 -8.48
C ALA A 433 19.18 2.58 -9.71
N GLU A 434 19.89 3.62 -10.18
CA GLU A 434 19.50 4.36 -11.39
C GLU A 434 19.42 3.44 -12.62
N TRP A 435 20.41 2.57 -12.83
CA TRP A 435 20.40 1.62 -13.94
C TRP A 435 19.36 0.52 -13.77
N LEU A 436 19.09 0.05 -12.55
CA LEU A 436 17.99 -0.88 -12.29
C LEU A 436 16.66 -0.27 -12.72
N LYS A 437 16.39 0.98 -12.31
CA LYS A 437 15.18 1.72 -12.72
C LYS A 437 15.11 1.86 -14.24
N GLU A 438 16.19 2.31 -14.88
CA GLU A 438 16.24 2.48 -16.34
C GLU A 438 15.97 1.17 -17.09
N ILE A 439 16.59 0.07 -16.67
CA ILE A 439 16.40 -1.26 -17.27
C ILE A 439 14.92 -1.64 -17.20
N ILE A 440 14.28 -1.52 -16.01
CA ILE A 440 12.88 -1.88 -15.82
C ILE A 440 11.96 -1.01 -16.70
N ILE A 441 12.21 0.29 -16.80
CA ILE A 441 11.42 1.22 -17.62
C ILE A 441 11.57 0.91 -19.12
N GLN A 442 12.79 0.62 -19.58
CA GLN A 442 13.08 0.40 -21.01
C GLN A 442 12.65 -1.00 -21.47
N SER A 443 12.63 -1.99 -20.59
CA SER A 443 12.34 -3.38 -20.92
C SER A 443 10.85 -3.75 -20.82
N VAL A 444 9.96 -2.77 -20.66
CA VAL A 444 8.52 -3.04 -20.53
C VAL A 444 7.93 -3.80 -21.72
N TYR A 445 6.89 -4.57 -21.46
CA TYR A 445 5.96 -5.04 -22.48
C TYR A 445 5.06 -3.90 -22.93
N LYS A 446 4.95 -3.70 -24.24
CA LYS A 446 4.04 -2.76 -24.89
C LYS A 446 2.80 -3.53 -25.34
N PRO A 447 1.62 -3.29 -24.73
CA PRO A 447 0.38 -3.90 -25.15
C PRO A 447 0.07 -3.62 -26.63
N LYS A 448 -0.56 -4.60 -27.28
CA LYS A 448 -1.09 -4.48 -28.64
C LYS A 448 -2.24 -3.48 -28.67
N ILE A 449 -3.08 -3.47 -27.63
CA ILE A 449 -4.12 -2.45 -27.49
C ILE A 449 -3.48 -1.09 -27.17
N LYS A 450 -3.89 -0.06 -27.93
CA LYS A 450 -3.32 1.29 -27.80
C LYS A 450 -4.19 2.25 -26.99
N GLN A 451 -5.50 2.00 -26.95
CA GLN A 451 -6.45 2.82 -26.21
C GLN A 451 -7.08 2.04 -25.07
N VAL A 452 -7.20 2.69 -23.92
CA VAL A 452 -7.80 2.14 -22.71
C VAL A 452 -8.73 3.16 -22.08
N TYR A 453 -9.63 2.71 -21.21
CA TYR A 453 -10.37 3.60 -20.35
C TYR A 453 -9.41 4.27 -19.36
N LEU A 454 -9.54 5.59 -19.27
CA LEU A 454 -8.95 6.32 -18.16
C LEU A 454 -9.59 5.84 -16.85
N PRO A 455 -8.81 5.53 -15.80
CA PRO A 455 -9.28 4.98 -14.54
C PRO A 455 -10.57 5.65 -14.01
N SER A 456 -11.56 4.83 -13.65
CA SER A 456 -12.89 5.24 -13.17
C SER A 456 -13.69 6.17 -14.10
N THR A 457 -13.39 6.20 -15.40
CA THR A 457 -14.18 6.97 -16.37
C THR A 457 -14.54 6.15 -17.61
N LYS A 458 -15.46 6.68 -18.42
CA LYS A 458 -15.78 6.12 -19.75
C LYS A 458 -14.95 6.74 -20.88
N ARG A 459 -13.94 7.56 -20.56
CA ARG A 459 -13.12 8.26 -21.54
C ARG A 459 -11.97 7.38 -22.00
N PHE A 460 -11.82 7.22 -23.31
CA PHE A 460 -10.66 6.58 -23.91
C PHE A 460 -9.43 7.50 -23.92
N VAL A 461 -8.27 6.93 -23.64
CA VAL A 461 -6.97 7.60 -23.72
C VAL A 461 -5.92 6.64 -24.27
N SER A 462 -4.84 7.19 -24.83
CA SER A 462 -3.67 6.38 -25.19
C SER A 462 -3.05 5.77 -23.93
N PHE A 463 -2.82 4.46 -23.91
CA PHE A 463 -2.15 3.80 -22.79
C PHE A 463 -0.73 4.36 -22.57
N GLU A 464 -0.06 4.76 -23.65
CA GLU A 464 1.28 5.34 -23.57
C GLU A 464 1.30 6.69 -22.84
N ASN A 465 0.14 7.34 -22.64
CA ASN A 465 0.02 8.59 -21.90
C ASN A 465 -0.24 8.41 -20.40
N LEU A 466 -0.34 7.16 -19.91
CA LEU A 466 -0.66 6.88 -18.50
C LEU A 466 0.58 6.64 -17.62
N SER A 467 1.74 6.47 -18.23
CA SER A 467 3.03 6.30 -17.51
C SER A 467 4.20 6.78 -18.36
N VAL A 468 5.35 6.99 -17.73
CA VAL A 468 6.63 7.32 -18.38
C VAL A 468 6.96 6.26 -19.42
N SER A 469 7.01 5.00 -19.00
CA SER A 469 7.34 3.88 -19.88
C SER A 469 6.24 3.60 -20.89
N GLY A 470 4.98 3.92 -20.60
CA GLY A 470 3.82 3.53 -21.41
C GLY A 470 3.75 2.01 -21.60
N GLY A 471 4.05 1.23 -20.54
CA GLY A 471 4.25 -0.21 -20.61
C GLY A 471 4.00 -0.94 -19.29
N ILE A 472 3.94 -2.27 -19.39
CA ILE A 472 3.78 -3.19 -18.26
C ILE A 472 5.13 -3.88 -18.02
N VAL A 473 5.59 -3.97 -16.78
CA VAL A 473 6.89 -4.58 -16.46
C VAL A 473 7.02 -6.03 -16.97
N ASN A 474 8.24 -6.40 -17.38
CA ASN A 474 8.53 -7.74 -17.89
C ASN A 474 9.94 -8.17 -17.46
N LEU A 475 10.01 -9.15 -16.55
CA LEU A 475 11.25 -9.63 -15.95
C LEU A 475 12.20 -10.25 -16.99
N TYR A 476 11.67 -11.08 -17.89
CA TYR A 476 12.51 -11.73 -18.90
C TYR A 476 13.19 -10.71 -19.82
N LYS A 477 12.45 -9.71 -20.30
CA LYS A 477 13.04 -8.62 -21.10
C LYS A 477 14.03 -7.79 -20.28
N ALA A 478 13.76 -7.56 -19.00
CA ALA A 478 14.65 -6.81 -18.12
C ALA A 478 16.00 -7.52 -17.96
N ILE A 479 15.99 -8.86 -17.80
CA ILE A 479 17.20 -9.67 -17.72
C ILE A 479 18.01 -9.59 -19.02
N LEU A 480 17.36 -9.68 -20.19
CA LEU A 480 18.06 -9.57 -21.48
C LEU A 480 18.75 -8.20 -21.65
N LEU A 481 18.08 -7.12 -21.23
CA LEU A 481 18.66 -5.78 -21.29
C LEU A 481 19.76 -5.57 -20.24
N ALA A 482 19.62 -6.18 -19.06
CA ALA A 482 20.66 -6.17 -18.03
C ALA A 482 21.92 -6.88 -18.51
N GLU A 483 21.81 -8.06 -19.14
CA GLU A 483 22.96 -8.77 -19.71
C GLU A 483 23.74 -7.91 -20.70
N SER A 484 23.04 -7.24 -21.63
CA SER A 484 23.72 -6.41 -22.63
C SER A 484 24.46 -5.23 -22.00
N LYS A 485 23.95 -4.68 -20.88
CA LYS A 485 24.56 -3.55 -20.17
C LYS A 485 25.61 -3.95 -19.15
N TYR A 486 25.61 -5.19 -18.69
CA TYR A 486 26.51 -5.69 -17.64
C TYR A 486 27.80 -6.29 -18.23
N ALA A 487 27.80 -6.61 -19.52
CA ALA A 487 28.98 -7.05 -20.26
C ALA A 487 29.90 -5.90 -20.70
N ASP A 488 29.36 -4.68 -20.77
CA ASP A 488 30.07 -3.42 -21.01
C ASP A 488 30.54 -2.80 -19.68
#